data_AF-X1UP01-F1
#
_entry.id   AF-X1UP01-F1
#
_cell.length_a   1.000
_cell.length_b   1.000
_cell.length_c   1.000
_cell.angle_alpha   90.00
_cell.angle_beta   90.00
_cell.angle_gamma   90.00
#
_symmetry.space_group_name_H-M   'P 1'
#
loop_
_entity.id
_entity.type
_entity.pdbx_description
1 polymer ?
#
loop_
_entity_poly.entity_id
_entity_poly.type
_entity_poly.pdbx_seq_one_letter_code
_entity_poly.pdbx_strand_id
1 'polypeptide(L)'
;LATGKRGHRARETEKLLCALTGAEVALVVNNNAAAVLLILVVLAHNKEVIISRGELVQIGGGFRVPEVMEQSGVCLREVGTTNQTFAKDYEQAVSEKTALLLKVHQSNFKITGFTHEVTIPQLGELGVKYDLPVVYDLGSGALLNTEDFGLGHEPTVQEALAGGADLVCFSGDKLLGGPQAGIILGKKLHLDKLRGHPLLRVIRIDKMSSAALGATVKHYLAKEAAAEIPVWQMMAATIARLEARAQAIVKRAHSNRNKG
;
A
#
# COMPACT_ATOMS: atom_id res chain seq x y z
N LEU A 1 30.74 -0.14 15.97
CA LEU A 1 30.12 -0.91 17.07
C LEU A 1 29.94 -0.09 18.38
N ALA A 2 29.75 1.23 18.30
CA ALA A 2 29.90 2.12 19.47
C ALA A 2 28.69 2.28 20.41
N THR A 3 27.51 1.73 20.09
CA THR A 3 26.32 1.99 20.93
C THR A 3 25.79 0.78 21.68
N GLY A 4 26.14 -0.47 21.33
CA GLY A 4 25.63 -1.69 21.98
C GLY A 4 24.09 -1.86 22.03
N LYS A 5 23.33 -0.87 21.58
CA LYS A 5 21.87 -0.85 21.60
C LYS A 5 21.37 -1.80 20.52
N ARG A 6 20.53 -2.75 20.93
CA ARG A 6 19.84 -3.66 20.01
C ARG A 6 19.05 -2.84 18.99
N GLY A 7 19.48 -2.84 17.74
CA GLY A 7 18.79 -2.16 16.65
C GLY A 7 17.45 -2.83 16.32
N HIS A 8 16.46 -2.05 15.87
CA HIS A 8 15.24 -2.61 15.29
C HIS A 8 15.52 -3.21 13.90
N ARG A 9 14.93 -4.37 13.60
CA ARG A 9 15.31 -5.25 12.49
C ARG A 9 15.22 -4.59 11.11
N ALA A 10 14.21 -3.77 10.89
CA ALA A 10 13.94 -3.14 9.60
C ALA A 10 14.52 -1.72 9.48
N ARG A 11 15.32 -1.25 10.45
CA ARG A 11 15.74 0.16 10.54
C ARG A 11 16.42 0.68 9.27
N GLU A 12 17.31 -0.11 8.65
CA GLU A 12 17.99 0.32 7.43
C GLU A 12 17.03 0.35 6.23
N THR A 13 16.15 -0.65 6.11
CA THR A 13 15.10 -0.67 5.07
C THR A 13 14.14 0.51 5.22
N GLU A 14 13.73 0.85 6.44
CA GLU A 14 12.89 2.00 6.74
C GLU A 14 13.52 3.32 6.27
N LYS A 15 14.83 3.52 6.51
CA LYS A 15 15.54 4.71 6.01
C LYS A 15 15.58 4.78 4.49
N LEU A 16 15.80 3.65 3.82
CA LEU A 16 15.83 3.60 2.36
C LEU A 16 14.46 3.93 1.76
N LEU A 17 13.38 3.44 2.39
CA LEU A 17 12.01 3.78 1.99
C LEU A 17 11.74 5.28 2.13
N CYS A 18 12.13 5.91 3.25
CA CYS A 18 12.05 7.37 3.41
C CYS A 18 12.82 8.11 2.31
N ALA A 19 14.06 7.70 2.04
CA ALA A 19 14.87 8.32 1.00
C ALA A 19 14.25 8.19 -0.41
N LEU A 20 13.59 7.07 -0.69
CA LEU A 20 12.95 6.82 -1.98
C LEU A 20 11.66 7.63 -2.16
N THR A 21 10.88 7.79 -1.09
CA THR A 21 9.50 8.27 -1.15
C THR A 21 9.32 9.70 -0.69
N GLY A 22 10.31 10.26 0.04
CA GLY A 22 10.20 11.57 0.68
C GLY A 22 9.40 11.56 1.99
N ALA A 23 8.87 10.41 2.43
CA ALA A 23 8.16 10.30 3.70
C ALA A 23 9.08 10.58 4.90
N GLU A 24 8.54 11.25 5.93
CA GLU A 24 9.31 11.57 7.15
C GLU A 24 9.83 10.32 7.85
N VAL A 25 8.97 9.30 7.96
CA VAL A 25 9.27 8.05 8.67
C VAL A 25 8.60 6.88 7.94
N ALA A 26 9.22 5.71 8.04
CA ALA A 26 8.70 4.44 7.57
C ALA A 26 8.59 3.40 8.70
N LEU A 27 7.63 2.49 8.57
CA LEU A 27 7.51 1.28 9.38
C LEU A 27 7.20 0.08 8.47
N VAL A 28 7.87 -1.05 8.74
CA VAL A 28 7.66 -2.29 7.97
C VAL A 28 7.15 -3.41 8.89
N VAL A 29 6.04 -4.02 8.48
CA VAL A 29 5.35 -5.14 9.13
C VAL A 29 5.20 -6.32 8.16
N ASN A 30 4.57 -7.41 8.62
CA ASN A 30 4.47 -8.68 7.91
C ASN A 30 3.81 -8.59 6.52
N ASN A 31 2.67 -7.90 6.42
CA ASN A 31 1.92 -7.71 5.17
C ASN A 31 1.01 -6.46 5.30
N ASN A 32 0.40 -6.02 4.21
CA ASN A 32 -0.43 -4.81 4.23
C ASN A 32 -1.69 -4.95 5.09
N ALA A 33 -2.27 -6.16 5.18
CA ALA A 33 -3.39 -6.42 6.10
C ALA A 33 -3.02 -6.12 7.56
N ALA A 34 -1.82 -6.52 7.99
CA ALA A 34 -1.29 -6.21 9.30
C ALA A 34 -0.98 -4.72 9.48
N ALA A 35 -0.61 -4.02 8.40
CA ALA A 35 -0.42 -2.58 8.42
C ALA A 35 -1.73 -1.83 8.69
N VAL A 36 -2.79 -2.16 7.94
CA VAL A 36 -4.14 -1.61 8.15
C VAL A 36 -4.64 -1.89 9.57
N LEU A 37 -4.55 -3.15 10.02
CA LEU A 37 -4.93 -3.53 11.38
C LEU A 37 -4.18 -2.72 12.44
N LEU A 38 -2.85 -2.59 12.33
CA LEU A 38 -2.05 -1.82 13.29
C LEU A 38 -2.46 -0.35 13.32
N ILE A 39 -2.68 0.27 12.15
CA ILE A 39 -3.10 1.67 12.04
C ILE A 39 -4.44 1.87 12.77
N LEU A 40 -5.43 1.03 12.46
CA LEU A 40 -6.77 1.14 13.02
C LEU A 40 -6.79 0.91 14.54
N VAL A 41 -6.14 -0.15 15.02
CA VAL A 41 -6.04 -0.45 16.46
C VAL A 41 -5.39 0.69 17.23
N VAL A 42 -4.35 1.32 16.69
CA VAL A 42 -3.58 2.32 17.43
C VAL A 42 -4.20 3.71 17.34
N LEU A 43 -4.79 4.07 16.19
CA LEU A 43 -5.28 5.44 15.97
C LEU A 43 -6.78 5.59 16.24
N ALA A 44 -7.57 4.52 16.13
CA ALA A 44 -9.03 4.61 16.09
C ALA A 44 -9.79 3.57 16.95
N HIS A 45 -9.13 2.83 17.83
CA HIS A 45 -9.81 1.88 18.71
C HIS A 45 -10.92 2.57 19.54
N ASN A 46 -12.12 1.99 19.55
CA ASN A 46 -13.35 2.53 20.12
C ASN A 46 -13.80 3.90 19.57
N LYS A 47 -13.33 4.29 18.38
CA LYS A 47 -13.66 5.55 17.72
C LYS A 47 -14.16 5.32 16.29
N GLU A 48 -14.75 6.36 15.71
CA GLU A 48 -15.31 6.31 14.35
C GLU A 48 -14.22 6.46 13.28
N VAL A 49 -14.29 5.61 12.27
CA VAL A 49 -13.46 5.66 11.06
C VAL A 49 -14.38 5.89 9.86
N ILE A 50 -14.20 7.03 9.20
CA ILE A 50 -15.02 7.41 8.04
C ILE A 50 -14.39 6.82 6.79
N ILE A 51 -15.18 6.11 5.99
CA ILE A 51 -14.76 5.45 4.73
C ILE A 51 -15.91 5.45 3.72
N SER A 52 -15.62 5.53 2.43
CA SER A 52 -16.62 5.35 1.37
C SER A 52 -17.19 3.92 1.36
N ARG A 53 -18.50 3.78 1.14
CA ARG A 53 -19.15 2.48 0.89
C ARG A 53 -18.55 1.74 -0.30
N GLY A 54 -18.12 2.46 -1.34
CA GLY A 54 -17.48 1.89 -2.52
C GLY A 54 -16.08 1.32 -2.27
N GLU A 55 -15.52 1.57 -1.08
CA GLU A 55 -14.16 1.18 -0.68
C GLU A 55 -14.15 0.05 0.39
N LEU A 56 -15.33 -0.51 0.73
CA LEU A 56 -15.46 -1.70 1.58
C LEU A 56 -15.16 -3.00 0.81
N VAL A 57 -13.90 -3.14 0.41
CA VAL A 57 -13.46 -4.15 -0.56
C VAL A 57 -13.15 -5.51 0.07
N GLN A 58 -13.27 -6.56 -0.75
CA GLN A 58 -12.64 -7.87 -0.51
C GLN A 58 -11.43 -8.04 -1.44
N ILE A 59 -10.27 -8.27 -0.85
CA ILE A 59 -9.00 -8.50 -1.55
C ILE A 59 -8.65 -9.99 -1.43
N GLY A 60 -7.91 -10.52 -2.41
CA GLY A 60 -7.54 -11.94 -2.51
C GLY A 60 -7.06 -12.56 -1.18
N GLY A 61 -7.31 -13.86 -1.01
CA GLY A 61 -7.00 -14.57 0.24
C GLY A 61 -8.00 -14.37 1.38
N GLY A 62 -9.16 -13.76 1.11
CA GLY A 62 -10.25 -13.61 2.09
C GLY A 62 -10.18 -12.35 2.94
N PHE A 63 -9.24 -11.44 2.67
CA PHE A 63 -9.15 -10.17 3.38
C PHE A 63 -10.33 -9.26 3.03
N ARG A 64 -11.11 -8.86 4.03
CA ARG A 64 -12.22 -7.92 3.90
C ARG A 64 -11.98 -6.72 4.79
N VAL A 65 -11.95 -5.53 4.19
CA VAL A 65 -11.81 -4.26 4.93
C VAL A 65 -12.79 -4.16 6.10
N PRO A 66 -14.12 -4.40 5.94
CA PRO A 66 -15.05 -4.29 7.07
C PRO A 66 -14.74 -5.28 8.22
N GLU A 67 -14.35 -6.51 7.91
CA GLU A 67 -14.00 -7.50 8.94
C GLU A 67 -12.73 -7.09 9.69
N VAL A 68 -11.74 -6.53 8.99
CA VAL A 68 -10.50 -6.03 9.63
C VAL A 68 -10.79 -4.82 10.50
N MET A 69 -11.69 -3.92 10.06
CA MET A 69 -12.14 -2.79 10.87
C MET A 69 -12.84 -3.27 12.15
N GLU A 70 -13.75 -4.23 12.04
CA GLU A 70 -14.41 -4.84 13.20
C GLU A 70 -13.40 -5.45 14.17
N GLN A 71 -12.45 -6.25 13.69
CA GLN A 71 -11.38 -6.84 14.51
C GLN A 71 -10.43 -5.81 15.11
N SER A 72 -10.33 -4.62 14.52
CA SER A 72 -9.54 -3.50 15.05
C SER A 72 -10.23 -2.77 16.20
N GLY A 73 -11.50 -3.09 16.49
CA GLY A 73 -12.30 -2.43 17.52
C GLY A 73 -12.72 -1.01 17.13
N VAL A 74 -12.74 -0.67 15.83
CA VAL A 74 -13.18 0.65 15.36
C VAL A 74 -14.67 0.63 15.05
N CYS A 75 -15.32 1.79 15.15
CA CYS A 75 -16.68 1.97 14.68
C CYS A 75 -16.65 2.36 13.20
N LEU A 76 -17.13 1.47 12.33
CA LEU A 76 -17.26 1.74 10.90
C LEU A 76 -18.30 2.84 10.65
N ARG A 77 -17.87 3.96 10.08
CA ARG A 77 -18.72 5.09 9.67
C ARG A 77 -18.70 5.22 8.15
N GLU A 78 -19.45 4.36 7.47
CA GLU A 78 -19.51 4.33 6.01
C GLU A 78 -20.36 5.48 5.41
N VAL A 79 -19.86 6.12 4.34
CA VAL A 79 -20.47 7.29 3.68
C VAL A 79 -20.64 7.11 2.18
N GLY A 80 -21.44 7.99 1.56
CA GLY A 80 -21.73 7.96 0.12
C GLY A 80 -22.54 6.73 -0.30
N THR A 81 -22.38 6.33 -1.56
CA THR A 81 -22.93 5.10 -2.14
C THR A 81 -21.83 4.26 -2.78
N THR A 82 -22.18 3.06 -3.24
CA THR A 82 -21.22 2.13 -3.88
C THR A 82 -20.48 2.76 -5.05
N ASN A 83 -21.18 3.51 -5.91
CA ASN A 83 -20.63 4.07 -7.13
C ASN A 83 -20.24 5.54 -6.99
N GLN A 84 -20.84 6.30 -6.06
CA GLN A 84 -20.60 7.74 -5.92
C GLN A 84 -20.41 8.11 -4.45
N THR A 85 -19.23 8.65 -4.15
CA THR A 85 -18.95 9.28 -2.85
C THR A 85 -18.28 10.62 -3.10
N PHE A 86 -18.83 11.68 -2.52
CA PHE A 86 -18.35 13.05 -2.64
C PHE A 86 -17.71 13.51 -1.32
N ALA A 87 -16.86 14.55 -1.38
CA ALA A 87 -16.21 15.10 -0.18
C ALA A 87 -17.21 15.53 0.91
N LYS A 88 -18.38 16.07 0.52
CA LYS A 88 -19.46 16.43 1.45
C LYS A 88 -19.99 15.25 2.28
N ASP A 89 -19.92 14.03 1.74
CA ASP A 89 -20.42 12.83 2.43
C ASP A 89 -19.49 12.47 3.59
N TYR A 90 -18.17 12.65 3.41
CA TYR A 90 -17.19 12.56 4.48
C TYR A 90 -17.39 13.68 5.51
N GLU A 91 -17.48 14.92 5.05
CA GLU A 91 -17.62 16.10 5.90
C GLU A 91 -18.83 16.03 6.83
N GLN A 92 -20.01 15.63 6.31
CA GLN A 92 -21.23 15.50 7.10
C GLN A 92 -21.19 14.37 8.13
N ALA A 93 -20.29 13.40 7.95
CA ALA A 93 -20.13 12.27 8.86
C ALA A 93 -19.16 12.55 10.01
N VAL A 94 -18.38 13.65 9.95
CA VAL A 94 -17.46 14.05 11.00
C VAL A 94 -18.22 14.33 12.30
N SER A 95 -17.73 13.75 13.39
CA SER A 95 -18.27 13.89 14.74
C SER A 95 -17.14 13.98 15.77
N GLU A 96 -17.46 14.30 17.02
CA GLU A 96 -16.49 14.26 18.14
C GLU A 96 -15.87 12.87 18.37
N LYS A 97 -16.51 11.82 17.86
CA LYS A 97 -16.01 10.44 17.94
C LYS A 97 -15.11 10.05 16.78
N THR A 98 -15.01 10.88 15.74
CA THR A 98 -14.20 10.58 14.56
C THR A 98 -12.71 10.58 14.93
N ALA A 99 -12.00 9.53 14.53
CA ALA A 99 -10.57 9.37 14.78
C ALA A 99 -9.70 9.58 13.54
N LEU A 100 -10.18 9.18 12.37
CA LEU A 100 -9.45 9.29 11.11
C LEU A 100 -10.38 9.20 9.90
N LEU A 101 -9.91 9.74 8.78
CA LEU A 101 -10.49 9.55 7.45
C LEU A 101 -9.70 8.44 6.74
N LEU A 102 -10.39 7.37 6.34
CA LEU A 102 -9.78 6.24 5.66
C LEU A 102 -10.18 6.25 4.19
N LYS A 103 -9.18 6.14 3.31
CA LYS A 103 -9.35 5.80 1.90
C LYS A 103 -8.77 4.42 1.64
N VAL A 104 -9.47 3.59 0.86
CA VAL A 104 -8.93 2.30 0.39
C VAL A 104 -8.97 2.24 -1.14
N HIS A 105 -7.84 1.92 -1.76
CA HIS A 105 -7.75 1.83 -3.21
C HIS A 105 -8.42 0.56 -3.76
N GLN A 106 -9.18 0.69 -4.85
CA GLN A 106 -9.82 -0.41 -5.57
C GLN A 106 -8.80 -1.18 -6.44
N SER A 107 -7.83 -1.83 -5.80
CA SER A 107 -6.68 -2.44 -6.51
C SER A 107 -6.97 -3.71 -7.31
N ASN A 108 -8.11 -4.37 -7.10
CA ASN A 108 -8.45 -5.66 -7.72
C ASN A 108 -9.77 -5.67 -8.50
N PHE A 109 -10.44 -4.53 -8.62
CA PHE A 109 -11.63 -4.36 -9.46
C PHE A 109 -11.76 -2.88 -9.82
N LYS A 110 -12.66 -2.57 -10.77
CA LYS A 110 -12.99 -1.19 -11.13
C LYS A 110 -14.49 -1.07 -11.34
N ILE A 111 -15.08 -0.01 -10.82
CA ILE A 111 -16.47 0.36 -11.14
C ILE A 111 -16.45 1.32 -12.34
N THR A 112 -17.25 1.04 -13.36
CA THR A 112 -17.35 1.87 -14.57
C THR A 112 -18.78 2.39 -14.76
N GLY A 113 -18.94 3.51 -15.45
CA GLY A 113 -20.23 4.18 -15.66
C GLY A 113 -20.36 5.44 -14.81
N PHE A 114 -21.54 5.67 -14.22
CA PHE A 114 -21.80 6.84 -13.37
C PHE A 114 -21.13 6.69 -12.00
N THR A 115 -19.86 7.04 -11.93
CA THR A 115 -19.02 6.88 -10.74
C THR A 115 -18.41 8.20 -10.29
N HIS A 116 -18.18 8.35 -8.99
CA HIS A 116 -17.46 9.47 -8.41
C HIS A 116 -16.72 9.01 -7.15
N GLU A 117 -15.45 9.38 -7.04
CA GLU A 117 -14.56 9.00 -5.97
C GLU A 117 -13.88 10.25 -5.39
N VAL A 118 -13.83 10.35 -4.07
CA VAL A 118 -13.14 11.44 -3.38
C VAL A 118 -11.64 11.24 -3.55
N THR A 119 -10.94 12.29 -4.00
CA THR A 119 -9.49 12.25 -4.20
C THR A 119 -8.75 12.41 -2.87
N ILE A 120 -7.49 11.98 -2.82
CA ILE A 120 -6.64 12.18 -1.64
C ILE A 120 -6.46 13.68 -1.30
N PRO A 121 -6.22 14.60 -2.25
CA PRO A 121 -6.21 16.04 -1.99
C PRO A 121 -7.48 16.55 -1.28
N GLN A 122 -8.66 16.12 -1.73
CA GLN A 122 -9.93 16.50 -1.10
C GLN A 122 -10.04 15.97 0.34
N LEU A 123 -9.58 14.74 0.60
CA LEU A 123 -9.51 14.21 1.96
C LEU A 123 -8.45 14.92 2.81
N GLY A 124 -7.31 15.30 2.23
CA GLY A 124 -6.27 16.09 2.88
C GLY A 124 -6.79 17.45 3.37
N GLU A 125 -7.56 18.15 2.52
CA GLU A 125 -8.23 19.39 2.91
C GLU A 125 -9.20 19.20 4.09
N LEU A 126 -9.99 18.12 4.09
CA LEU A 126 -10.87 17.78 5.21
C LEU A 126 -10.07 17.41 6.47
N GLY A 127 -8.97 16.66 6.33
CA GLY A 127 -8.09 16.30 7.43
C GLY A 127 -7.51 17.52 8.12
N VAL A 128 -7.05 18.51 7.36
CA VAL A 128 -6.58 19.80 7.91
C VAL A 128 -7.72 20.57 8.56
N LYS A 129 -8.89 20.64 7.91
CA LYS A 129 -10.05 21.40 8.41
C LYS A 129 -10.56 20.90 9.75
N TYR A 130 -10.54 19.58 9.97
CA TYR A 130 -11.10 18.94 11.16
C TYR A 130 -10.05 18.38 12.14
N ASP A 131 -8.76 18.63 11.88
CA ASP A 131 -7.63 18.05 12.64
C ASP A 131 -7.71 16.52 12.75
N LEU A 132 -8.00 15.87 11.62
CA LEU A 132 -8.14 14.41 11.50
C LEU A 132 -7.05 13.83 10.60
N PRO A 133 -6.38 12.74 11.01
CA PRO A 133 -5.43 12.07 10.13
C PRO A 133 -6.13 11.41 8.95
N VAL A 134 -5.53 11.55 7.77
CA VAL A 134 -5.92 10.89 6.53
C VAL A 134 -5.03 9.67 6.31
N VAL A 135 -5.64 8.49 6.28
CA VAL A 135 -4.97 7.22 6.01
C VAL A 135 -5.38 6.74 4.63
N TYR A 136 -4.39 6.43 3.80
CA TYR A 136 -4.63 5.80 2.50
C TYR A 136 -4.04 4.38 2.47
N ASP A 137 -4.92 3.37 2.46
CA ASP A 137 -4.56 2.03 2.04
C ASP A 137 -4.48 1.99 0.51
N LEU A 138 -3.30 2.33 -0.02
CA LEU A 138 -3.01 2.27 -1.45
C LEU A 138 -2.96 0.83 -1.94
N GLY A 139 -2.44 -0.07 -1.11
CA GLY A 139 -2.44 -1.51 -1.36
C GLY A 139 -1.45 -1.99 -2.43
N SER A 140 -1.36 -1.36 -3.61
CA SER A 140 -0.58 -1.81 -4.77
C SER A 140 0.93 -1.59 -4.64
N GLY A 141 1.33 -0.52 -3.96
CA GLY A 141 2.73 -0.17 -3.75
C GLY A 141 3.43 0.32 -5.02
N ALA A 142 2.69 0.97 -5.93
CA ALA A 142 3.28 1.59 -7.10
C ALA A 142 4.25 2.71 -6.70
N LEU A 143 5.49 2.62 -7.21
CA LEU A 143 6.56 3.61 -6.99
C LEU A 143 7.05 4.23 -8.30
N LEU A 144 6.70 3.63 -9.44
CA LEU A 144 6.97 4.13 -10.79
C LEU A 144 5.64 4.45 -11.47
N ASN A 145 5.70 5.34 -12.46
CA ASN A 145 4.56 5.58 -13.33
C ASN A 145 4.27 4.32 -14.17
N THR A 146 3.10 3.71 -13.96
CA THR A 146 2.71 2.48 -14.63
C THR A 146 2.42 2.69 -16.12
N GLU A 147 2.11 3.93 -16.53
CA GLU A 147 1.86 4.28 -17.93
C GLU A 147 3.11 4.14 -18.80
N ASP A 148 4.31 4.35 -18.21
CA ASP A 148 5.59 4.13 -18.89
C ASP A 148 5.81 2.65 -19.28
N PHE A 149 5.02 1.75 -18.70
CA PHE A 149 5.03 0.30 -18.95
C PHE A 149 3.80 -0.17 -19.73
N GLY A 150 3.02 0.75 -20.32
CA GLY A 150 1.84 0.42 -21.13
C GLY A 150 0.61 -0.01 -20.32
N LEU A 151 0.58 0.27 -19.02
CA LEU A 151 -0.58 0.04 -18.15
C LEU A 151 -1.40 1.33 -17.97
N GLY A 152 -2.60 1.19 -17.40
CA GLY A 152 -3.35 2.34 -16.92
C GLY A 152 -2.66 3.00 -15.72
N HIS A 153 -3.00 4.27 -15.47
CA HIS A 153 -2.51 5.00 -14.31
C HIS A 153 -2.91 4.31 -13.01
N GLU A 154 -1.91 3.99 -12.20
CA GLU A 154 -2.04 3.49 -10.83
C GLU A 154 -1.46 4.56 -9.89
N PRO A 155 -2.19 5.00 -8.84
CA PRO A 155 -1.69 6.01 -7.93
C PRO A 155 -0.38 5.56 -7.28
N THR A 156 0.64 6.42 -7.31
CA THR A 156 1.92 6.15 -6.68
C THR A 156 1.90 6.52 -5.20
N VAL A 157 2.80 5.88 -4.44
CA VAL A 157 3.04 6.22 -3.03
C VAL A 157 3.40 7.71 -2.87
N GLN A 158 4.19 8.25 -3.80
CA GLN A 158 4.62 9.64 -3.79
C GLN A 158 3.46 10.60 -4.06
N GLU A 159 2.57 10.28 -5.01
CA GLU A 159 1.36 11.08 -5.26
C GLU A 159 0.41 11.06 -4.07
N ALA A 160 0.25 9.91 -3.41
CA ALA A 160 -0.55 9.78 -2.20
C ALA A 160 -0.04 10.67 -1.06
N LEU A 161 1.28 10.65 -0.80
CA LEU A 161 1.91 11.49 0.23
C LEU A 161 1.81 12.98 -0.14
N ALA A 162 2.11 13.33 -1.39
CA ALA A 162 2.03 14.72 -1.87
C ALA A 162 0.60 15.27 -1.87
N GLY A 163 -0.40 14.40 -2.06
CA GLY A 163 -1.81 14.74 -1.99
C GLY A 163 -2.34 14.98 -0.59
N GLY A 164 -1.53 14.84 0.46
CA GLY A 164 -1.93 15.17 1.83
C GLY A 164 -2.37 13.98 2.68
N ALA A 165 -2.09 12.74 2.28
CA ALA A 165 -2.24 11.60 3.18
C ALA A 165 -1.21 11.67 4.33
N ASP A 166 -1.69 11.60 5.58
CA ASP A 166 -0.82 11.56 6.76
C ASP A 166 -0.09 10.22 6.90
N LEU A 167 -0.77 9.13 6.49
CA LEU A 167 -0.21 7.79 6.40
C LEU A 167 -0.64 7.12 5.10
N VAL A 168 0.30 6.46 4.43
CA VAL A 168 0.06 5.60 3.28
C VAL A 168 0.56 4.21 3.61
N CYS A 169 -0.27 3.18 3.38
CA CYS A 169 0.15 1.79 3.51
C CYS A 169 -0.08 0.98 2.24
N PHE A 170 0.79 -0.01 2.01
CA PHE A 170 0.77 -0.85 0.82
C PHE A 170 1.58 -2.15 0.99
N SER A 171 1.37 -3.08 0.05
CA SER A 171 2.10 -4.34 -0.07
C SER A 171 3.47 -4.19 -0.71
N GLY A 172 4.47 -4.90 -0.19
CA GLY A 172 5.81 -5.00 -0.79
C GLY A 172 5.92 -5.96 -1.99
N ASP A 173 5.00 -6.90 -2.14
CA ASP A 173 5.03 -8.00 -3.12
C ASP A 173 4.10 -7.82 -4.32
N LYS A 174 3.59 -6.61 -4.52
CA LYS A 174 2.78 -6.24 -5.69
C LYS A 174 3.62 -5.43 -6.68
N LEU A 175 3.27 -4.16 -6.95
CA LEU A 175 3.99 -3.32 -7.92
C LEU A 175 5.35 -2.85 -7.40
N LEU A 176 5.60 -2.94 -6.10
CA LEU A 176 6.96 -2.78 -5.56
C LEU A 176 7.89 -3.92 -5.99
N GLY A 177 7.36 -5.11 -6.32
CA GLY A 177 8.13 -6.24 -6.84
C GLY A 177 9.14 -6.83 -5.85
N GLY A 178 8.94 -6.62 -4.55
CA GLY A 178 9.75 -7.15 -3.47
C GLY A 178 9.13 -8.40 -2.82
N PRO A 179 9.60 -8.79 -1.62
CA PRO A 179 8.97 -9.85 -0.83
C PRO A 179 7.69 -9.35 -0.16
N GLN A 180 6.91 -10.28 0.41
CA GLN A 180 5.75 -9.94 1.22
C GLN A 180 6.18 -9.02 2.37
N ALA A 181 5.54 -7.86 2.45
CA ALA A 181 5.72 -6.87 3.49
C ALA A 181 4.49 -5.96 3.54
N GLY A 182 4.20 -5.41 4.71
CA GLY A 182 3.32 -4.25 4.86
C GLY A 182 4.18 -3.04 5.14
N ILE A 183 4.09 -2.02 4.29
CA ILE A 183 4.89 -0.81 4.43
C ILE A 183 3.94 0.31 4.83
N ILE A 184 4.31 1.09 5.84
CA ILE A 184 3.58 2.28 6.29
C ILE A 184 4.55 3.46 6.20
N LEU A 185 4.15 4.51 5.50
CA LEU A 185 4.92 5.73 5.31
C LEU A 185 4.08 6.93 5.71
N GLY A 186 4.71 7.98 6.20
CA GLY A 186 4.04 9.25 6.43
C GLY A 186 4.61 10.01 7.62
N LYS A 187 3.73 10.72 8.34
CA LYS A 187 4.11 11.65 9.40
C LYS A 187 4.63 10.92 10.65
N LYS A 188 5.71 11.46 11.21
CA LYS A 188 6.37 10.94 12.41
C LYS A 188 5.41 10.83 13.60
N LEU A 189 4.53 11.81 13.77
CA LEU A 189 3.56 11.87 14.87
C LEU A 189 2.71 10.60 14.99
N HIS A 190 2.23 10.06 13.87
CA HIS A 190 1.40 8.86 13.87
C HIS A 190 2.25 7.59 13.93
N LEU A 191 3.35 7.52 13.18
CA LEU A 191 4.21 6.33 13.18
C LEU A 191 4.87 6.04 14.53
N ASP A 192 5.22 7.05 15.32
CA ASP A 192 5.77 6.83 16.66
C ASP A 192 4.74 6.17 17.59
N LYS A 193 3.44 6.49 17.45
CA LYS A 193 2.36 5.80 18.17
C LYS A 193 2.30 4.32 17.76
N LEU A 194 2.36 4.04 16.45
CA LEU A 194 2.35 2.66 15.93
C LEU A 194 3.53 1.84 16.46
N ARG A 195 4.73 2.45 16.53
CA ARG A 195 5.96 1.80 17.04
C ARG A 195 5.88 1.42 18.51
N GLY A 196 5.12 2.18 19.31
CA GLY A 196 4.92 1.89 20.73
C GLY A 196 3.96 0.73 21.01
N HIS A 197 3.19 0.28 20.03
CA HIS A 197 2.10 -0.67 20.28
C HIS A 197 2.58 -2.13 20.34
N PRO A 198 2.17 -2.94 21.34
CA PRO A 198 2.60 -4.32 21.49
C PRO A 198 2.30 -5.23 20.29
N LEU A 199 1.21 -4.97 19.55
CA LEU A 199 0.85 -5.73 18.35
C LEU A 199 2.00 -5.76 17.32
N LEU A 200 2.81 -4.69 17.26
CA LEU A 200 3.94 -4.62 16.34
C LEU A 200 4.90 -5.80 16.53
N ARG A 201 5.05 -6.33 17.74
CA ARG A 201 5.90 -7.50 17.99
C ARG A 201 5.35 -8.78 17.37
N VAL A 202 4.03 -8.90 17.25
CA VAL A 202 3.33 -10.05 16.67
C VAL A 202 3.45 -10.02 15.15
N ILE A 203 3.23 -8.86 14.54
CA ILE A 203 3.22 -8.68 13.08
C ILE A 203 4.58 -8.23 12.51
N ARG A 204 5.66 -8.34 13.29
CA ARG A 204 6.98 -7.87 12.87
C ARG A 204 7.49 -8.68 11.69
N ILE A 205 8.01 -7.99 10.67
CA ILE A 205 8.67 -8.62 9.53
C ILE A 205 9.85 -9.52 9.96
N ASP A 206 10.04 -10.62 9.22
CA ASP A 206 11.17 -11.52 9.42
C ASP A 206 12.47 -10.94 8.82
N LYS A 207 13.60 -11.60 9.10
CA LYS A 207 14.93 -11.09 8.70
C LYS A 207 15.15 -11.22 7.19
N MET A 208 14.67 -12.29 6.57
CA MET A 208 14.87 -12.56 5.15
C MET A 208 14.05 -11.57 4.32
N SER A 209 12.75 -11.42 4.63
CA SER A 209 11.90 -10.47 3.91
C SER A 209 12.36 -9.02 4.11
N SER A 210 12.82 -8.65 5.31
CA SER A 210 13.38 -7.32 5.55
C SER A 210 14.66 -7.05 4.72
N ALA A 211 15.52 -8.05 4.57
CA ALA A 211 16.76 -7.92 3.80
C ALA A 211 16.48 -7.87 2.29
N ALA A 212 15.61 -8.74 1.79
CA ALA A 212 15.18 -8.76 0.40
C ALA A 212 14.47 -7.46 0.02
N LEU A 213 13.57 -6.95 0.87
CA LEU A 213 12.92 -5.65 0.66
C LEU A 213 13.96 -4.51 0.59
N GLY A 214 14.95 -4.54 1.47
CA GLY A 214 16.04 -3.56 1.44
C GLY A 214 16.86 -3.60 0.15
N ALA A 215 17.05 -4.78 -0.45
CA ALA A 215 17.70 -4.93 -1.76
C ALA A 215 16.81 -4.39 -2.89
N THR A 216 15.51 -4.73 -2.89
CA THR A 216 14.54 -4.22 -3.86
C THR A 216 14.52 -2.69 -3.87
N VAL A 217 14.42 -2.05 -2.70
CA VAL A 217 14.39 -0.57 -2.58
C VAL A 217 15.68 0.08 -3.10
N LYS A 218 16.84 -0.60 -3.00
CA LYS A 218 18.10 -0.09 -3.56
C LYS A 218 18.06 0.00 -5.09
N HIS A 219 17.44 -0.97 -5.77
CA HIS A 219 17.28 -0.91 -7.23
C HIS A 219 16.42 0.29 -7.66
N TYR A 220 15.40 0.64 -6.87
CA TYR A 220 14.64 1.88 -7.10
C TYR A 220 15.50 3.14 -6.91
N LEU A 221 16.25 3.23 -5.81
CA LEU A 221 17.13 4.37 -5.54
C LEU A 221 18.25 4.53 -6.58
N ALA A 222 18.76 3.42 -7.11
CA ALA A 222 19.75 3.39 -8.19
C ALA A 222 19.15 3.64 -9.58
N LYS A 223 17.81 3.82 -9.68
CA LYS A 223 17.07 4.01 -10.94
C LYS A 223 17.22 2.85 -11.93
N GLU A 224 17.40 1.64 -11.41
CA GLU A 224 17.55 0.41 -12.19
C GLU A 224 16.37 -0.56 -11.98
N ALA A 225 15.35 -0.17 -11.23
CA ALA A 225 14.16 -0.98 -10.93
C ALA A 225 13.51 -1.61 -12.18
N ALA A 226 13.36 -0.84 -13.26
CA ALA A 226 12.79 -1.35 -14.52
C ALA A 226 13.63 -2.48 -15.15
N ALA A 227 14.94 -2.46 -14.93
CA ALA A 227 15.89 -3.40 -15.48
C ALA A 227 16.18 -4.60 -14.55
N GLU A 228 16.01 -4.45 -13.24
CA GLU A 228 16.42 -5.47 -12.25
C GLU A 228 15.24 -6.17 -11.55
N ILE A 229 14.08 -5.52 -11.45
CA ILE A 229 12.94 -6.08 -10.72
C ILE A 229 12.05 -6.89 -11.67
N PRO A 230 11.80 -8.19 -11.38
CA PRO A 230 11.09 -9.07 -12.30
C PRO A 230 9.70 -8.57 -12.71
N VAL A 231 8.94 -7.98 -11.79
CA VAL A 231 7.58 -7.51 -12.09
C VAL A 231 7.59 -6.45 -13.20
N TRP A 232 8.53 -5.51 -13.16
CA TRP A 232 8.68 -4.46 -14.18
C TRP A 232 9.23 -4.99 -15.49
N GLN A 233 10.22 -5.89 -15.44
CA GLN A 233 10.71 -6.57 -16.65
C GLN A 233 9.59 -7.34 -17.38
N MET A 234 8.70 -7.96 -16.62
CA MET A 234 7.56 -8.71 -17.17
C MET A 234 6.51 -7.79 -17.78
N MET A 235 6.16 -6.69 -17.09
CA MET A 235 5.23 -5.68 -17.61
C MET A 235 5.79 -4.97 -18.85
N ALA A 236 7.09 -4.67 -18.87
CA ALA A 236 7.78 -4.03 -20.00
C ALA A 236 8.02 -4.96 -21.20
N ALA A 237 7.67 -6.25 -21.11
CA ALA A 237 8.00 -7.22 -22.15
C ALA A 237 7.24 -6.90 -23.44
N THR A 238 7.98 -6.63 -24.52
CA THR A 238 7.39 -6.36 -25.83
C THR A 238 6.74 -7.61 -26.42
N ILE A 239 5.73 -7.41 -27.28
CA ILE A 239 5.05 -8.50 -28.01
C ILE A 239 6.07 -9.37 -28.75
N ALA A 240 7.04 -8.76 -29.45
CA ALA A 240 8.10 -9.50 -30.16
C ALA A 240 8.93 -10.40 -29.22
N ARG A 241 9.26 -9.95 -28.01
CA ARG A 241 9.96 -10.77 -27.01
C ARG A 241 9.10 -11.92 -26.51
N LEU A 242 7.79 -11.69 -26.33
CA LEU A 242 6.85 -12.73 -25.94
C LEU A 242 6.69 -13.79 -27.04
N GLU A 243 6.57 -13.38 -28.30
CA GLU A 243 6.48 -14.27 -29.47
C GLU A 243 7.74 -15.12 -29.62
N ALA A 244 8.94 -14.52 -29.53
CA ALA A 244 10.19 -15.24 -29.58
C ALA A 244 10.30 -16.30 -28.47
N ARG A 245 9.87 -15.95 -27.25
CA ARG A 245 9.82 -16.90 -26.12
C ARG A 245 8.83 -18.04 -26.39
N ALA A 246 7.65 -17.74 -26.93
CA ALA A 246 6.64 -18.75 -27.27
C ALA A 246 7.15 -19.73 -28.33
N GLN A 247 7.77 -19.22 -29.42
CA GLN A 247 8.35 -20.06 -30.48
C GLN A 247 9.47 -20.97 -29.94
N ALA A 248 10.31 -20.47 -29.04
CA ALA A 248 11.36 -21.28 -28.42
C ALA A 248 10.79 -22.44 -27.59
N ILE A 249 9.69 -22.21 -26.86
CA ILE A 249 8.99 -23.25 -26.10
C ILE A 249 8.41 -24.32 -27.03
N VAL A 250 7.74 -23.91 -28.12
CA VAL A 250 7.17 -24.82 -29.14
C VAL A 250 8.25 -25.71 -29.76
N LYS A 251 9.39 -25.13 -30.17
CA LYS A 251 10.52 -25.90 -30.72
C LYS A 251 11.04 -26.96 -29.75
N ARG A 252 11.20 -26.61 -28.47
CA ARG A 252 11.64 -27.56 -27.42
C ARG A 252 10.62 -28.68 -27.20
N ALA A 253 9.33 -28.35 -27.15
CA ALA A 253 8.26 -29.34 -26.97
C ALA A 253 8.23 -30.35 -28.12
N HIS A 254 8.38 -29.91 -29.38
CA HIS A 254 8.45 -30.82 -30.53
C HIS A 254 9.73 -31.68 -30.53
N SER A 255 10.88 -31.11 -30.16
CA SER A 255 12.13 -31.88 -30.09
C SER A 255 12.11 -33.01 -29.05
N ASN A 256 11.32 -32.86 -27.99
CA ASN A 256 11.16 -33.89 -26.96
C ASN A 256 10.15 -34.99 -27.37
N ARG A 257 9.15 -34.67 -28.21
CA ARG A 257 8.21 -35.67 -28.75
C ARG A 257 8.85 -36.61 -29.77
N ASN A 258 9.83 -36.13 -30.53
CA ASN A 258 10.53 -36.94 -31.54
C ASN A 258 11.68 -37.80 -30.95
N LYS A 259 11.84 -37.82 -29.62
CA LYS A 259 12.88 -38.58 -28.90
C LYS A 259 12.32 -39.73 -28.04
N GLY A 260 11.01 -39.97 -28.08
CA GLY A 260 10.35 -41.15 -27.48
C GLY A 260 9.72 -42.00 -28.57
#